data_AF-A0A813HTZ7-F1
#
_entry.id   AF-A0A813HTZ7-F1
#
_cell.length_a   1.000
_cell.length_b   1.000
_cell.length_c   1.000
_cell.angle_alpha   90.00
_cell.angle_beta   90.00
_cell.angle_gamma   90.00
#
_symmetry.space_group_name_H-M   'P 1'
#
loop_
_entity.id
_entity.type
_entity.pdbx_description
1 polymer ?
#
loop_
_entity_poly.entity_id
_entity_poly.type
_entity_poly.pdbx_seq_one_letter_code
_entity_poly.pdbx_strand_id
1 'polypeptide(L)'
;MATYGFTLPPELEPIFTLRLGDLSHLLPGDGLAQFSDLNFQVSLSTLPLPSGEEFDVATRRRLLRGLLPLRQLLQRGVSEGQAPEQTLGSLMAAAMSLCEQDPVIQPFIEALQLKRVRNAKSWIWWSQGEVADISSGQELSSQWRSDVTRLKMSEYMCLVCYWEALRLRAGQLTAEQVLPQALDLLPLLESMLAEDLS
;
A
#
# COMPACT_ATOMS: atom_id res chain seq x y z
N MET A 1 19.51 3.91 -11.30
CA MET A 1 18.40 4.78 -10.88
C MET A 1 17.24 4.51 -11.82
N ALA A 2 16.21 3.78 -11.37
CA ALA A 2 15.06 3.48 -12.22
C ALA A 2 14.14 4.70 -12.23
N THR A 3 14.04 5.37 -13.38
CA THR A 3 13.08 6.44 -13.60
C THR A 3 11.70 5.80 -13.62
N TYR A 4 10.94 5.95 -12.53
CA TYR A 4 9.55 5.52 -12.48
C TYR A 4 8.75 6.50 -13.33
N GLY A 5 8.63 6.20 -14.62
CA GLY A 5 7.71 6.90 -15.51
C GLY A 5 6.36 6.24 -15.40
N PHE A 6 5.40 6.91 -14.76
CA PHE A 6 4.01 6.49 -14.75
C PHE A 6 3.43 6.64 -16.17
N THR A 7 3.73 5.71 -17.08
CA THR A 7 3.38 5.82 -18.51
C THR A 7 2.04 5.18 -18.86
N LEU A 8 1.52 4.28 -18.01
CA LEU A 8 0.27 3.56 -18.27
C LEU A 8 -0.91 4.28 -17.61
N PRO A 9 -2.11 4.36 -18.22
CA PRO A 9 -3.31 4.77 -17.50
C PRO A 9 -3.51 3.95 -16.21
N PRO A 10 -3.99 4.53 -15.09
CA PRO A 10 -4.24 3.83 -13.82
C PRO A 10 -5.11 2.58 -13.90
N GLU A 11 -6.02 2.48 -14.87
CA GLU A 11 -6.75 1.25 -15.17
C GLU A 11 -5.83 0.10 -15.63
N LEU A 12 -4.65 0.43 -16.16
CA LEU A 12 -3.61 -0.49 -16.60
C LEU A 12 -2.45 -0.57 -15.60
N GLU A 13 -2.46 0.15 -14.47
CA GLU A 13 -1.41 0.03 -13.46
C GLU A 13 -1.56 -1.32 -12.72
N PRO A 14 -0.64 -2.28 -12.95
CA PRO A 14 -0.79 -3.62 -12.39
C PRO A 14 -0.28 -3.69 -10.94
N ILE A 15 0.48 -2.69 -10.51
CA ILE A 15 1.30 -2.71 -9.31
C ILE A 15 1.22 -1.35 -8.60
N PHE A 16 0.94 -1.39 -7.31
CA PHE A 16 0.96 -0.26 -6.41
C PHE A 16 2.14 -0.38 -5.46
N THR A 17 2.88 0.71 -5.23
CA THR A 17 4.05 0.69 -4.35
C THR A 17 3.92 1.70 -3.23
N LEU A 18 4.28 1.30 -2.01
CA LEU A 18 4.40 2.18 -0.85
C LEU A 18 5.87 2.38 -0.50
N ARG A 19 6.29 3.61 -0.21
CA ARG A 19 7.58 3.90 0.42
C ARG A 19 7.36 4.70 1.70
N LEU A 20 7.64 4.08 2.84
CA LEU A 20 7.69 4.77 4.12
C LEU A 20 9.15 5.05 4.48
N GLY A 21 9.47 6.30 4.81
CA GLY A 21 10.83 6.72 5.16
C GLY A 21 11.05 6.77 6.67
N ASP A 22 10.23 7.55 7.37
CA ASP A 22 10.24 7.66 8.83
C ASP A 22 8.98 6.99 9.39
N LEU A 23 9.15 5.98 10.24
CA LEU A 23 8.05 5.27 10.90
C LEU A 23 7.85 5.71 12.35
N SER A 24 8.74 6.54 12.89
CA SER A 24 8.74 6.89 14.31
C SER A 24 7.46 7.58 14.76
N HIS A 25 6.80 8.31 13.85
CA HIS A 25 5.54 9.01 14.09
C HIS A 25 4.29 8.18 13.80
N LEU A 26 4.43 7.01 13.17
CA LEU A 26 3.30 6.18 12.74
C LEU A 26 2.86 5.14 13.77
N LEU A 27 3.72 4.81 14.73
CA LEU A 27 3.41 3.78 15.71
C LEU A 27 3.11 4.45 17.07
N PRO A 28 2.11 3.96 17.83
CA PRO A 28 1.78 4.55 19.12
C PRO A 28 2.75 4.10 20.23
N GLY A 29 3.30 5.05 20.99
CA GLY A 29 4.00 4.83 22.27
C GLY A 29 5.45 5.32 22.34
N ASP A 30 5.94 5.54 23.57
CA ASP A 30 7.34 5.92 23.87
C ASP A 30 8.37 4.83 23.48
N GLY A 31 7.92 3.62 23.14
CA GLY A 31 8.77 2.52 22.69
C GLY A 31 9.56 2.83 21.41
N LEU A 32 9.13 3.83 20.62
CA LEU A 32 9.72 4.16 19.33
C LEU A 32 10.94 5.07 19.38
N ALA A 33 11.23 5.67 20.53
CA ALA A 33 12.51 6.34 20.74
C ALA A 33 13.69 5.38 20.49
N GLN A 34 13.44 4.07 20.59
CA GLN A 34 14.42 3.02 20.30
C GLN A 34 14.42 2.53 18.84
N PHE A 35 13.63 3.15 17.96
CA PHE A 35 13.55 2.85 16.52
C PHE A 35 14.17 3.96 15.67
N SER A 36 14.67 5.04 16.27
CA SER A 36 15.42 6.11 15.59
C SER A 36 16.64 5.58 14.82
N ASP A 37 17.19 4.45 15.26
CA ASP A 37 18.35 3.80 14.66
C ASP A 37 18.00 3.05 13.38
N LEU A 38 16.71 2.84 13.14
CA LEU A 38 16.19 2.07 12.03
C LEU A 38 15.70 3.04 10.97
N ASN A 39 16.59 3.39 10.04
CA ASN A 39 16.22 3.95 8.74
C ASN A 39 15.47 2.89 7.93
N PHE A 40 14.25 2.56 8.35
CA PHE A 40 13.42 1.59 7.66
C PHE A 40 12.80 2.25 6.45
N GLN A 41 13.47 2.08 5.31
CA GLN A 41 12.79 2.24 4.04
C GLN A 41 11.91 1.00 3.80
N VAL A 42 10.64 1.06 4.21
CA VAL A 42 9.68 0.01 3.90
C VAL A 42 9.21 0.23 2.48
N SER A 43 9.50 -0.74 1.59
CA SER A 43 8.98 -0.76 0.23
C SER A 43 7.96 -1.88 0.11
N LEU A 44 6.68 -1.54 0.01
CA LEU A 44 5.64 -2.51 -0.32
C LEU A 44 5.33 -2.43 -1.81
N SER A 45 4.90 -3.55 -2.36
CA SER A 45 4.42 -3.65 -3.73
C SER A 45 3.22 -4.59 -3.73
N THR A 46 2.16 -4.23 -4.45
CA THR A 46 1.20 -5.25 -4.90
C THR A 46 1.85 -6.05 -6.01
N LEU A 47 1.50 -7.32 -6.13
CA LEU A 47 2.08 -8.20 -7.14
C LEU A 47 1.29 -8.02 -8.44
N PRO A 48 1.94 -8.09 -9.62
CA PRO A 48 1.20 -8.02 -10.86
C PRO A 48 0.22 -9.19 -10.92
N LEU A 49 -0.93 -8.96 -11.54
CA LEU A 49 -1.87 -9.99 -11.97
C LEU A 49 -1.34 -10.62 -13.28
N PRO A 50 -0.74 -11.83 -13.27
CA PRO A 50 -0.98 -12.79 -14.32
C PRO A 50 -1.88 -13.88 -13.73
N SER A 51 -3.13 -13.87 -14.20
CA SER A 51 -4.14 -14.91 -14.03
C SER A 51 -3.60 -16.28 -13.61
N GLY A 52 -3.55 -16.54 -12.30
CA GLY A 52 -3.29 -17.88 -11.75
C GLY A 52 -1.89 -18.46 -11.95
N GLU A 53 -0.88 -17.68 -12.36
CA GLU A 53 0.50 -18.17 -12.40
C GLU A 53 1.18 -18.02 -11.02
N GLU A 54 1.70 -19.12 -10.49
CA GLU A 54 2.51 -19.08 -9.27
C GLU A 54 3.78 -18.26 -9.49
N PHE A 55 4.16 -17.44 -8.50
CA PHE A 55 5.45 -16.74 -8.54
C PHE A 55 6.59 -17.75 -8.63
N ASP A 56 7.50 -17.53 -9.57
CA ASP A 56 8.75 -18.24 -9.55
C ASP A 56 9.49 -17.98 -8.22
N VAL A 57 10.29 -18.95 -7.78
CA VAL A 57 11.01 -18.93 -6.50
C VAL A 57 11.93 -17.71 -6.39
N ALA A 58 12.51 -17.22 -7.48
CA ALA A 58 13.41 -16.08 -7.48
C ALA A 58 12.64 -14.75 -7.28
N THR A 59 11.49 -14.59 -7.93
CA THR A 59 10.58 -13.45 -7.76
C THR A 59 10.08 -13.39 -6.32
N ARG A 60 9.58 -14.51 -5.77
CA ARG A 60 9.16 -14.60 -4.36
C ARG A 60 10.29 -14.24 -3.40
N ARG A 61 11.51 -14.77 -3.63
CA ARG A 61 12.68 -14.46 -2.81
C ARG A 61 13.06 -12.97 -2.88
N ARG A 62 12.97 -12.35 -4.05
CA ARG A 62 13.24 -10.92 -4.24
C ARG A 62 12.23 -10.06 -3.47
N LEU A 63 10.96 -10.41 -3.53
CA LEU A 63 9.89 -9.73 -2.79
C LEU A 63 10.09 -9.84 -1.28
N LEU A 64 10.34 -11.06 -0.78
CA LEU A 64 10.61 -11.29 0.63
C LEU A 64 11.83 -10.50 1.15
N ARG A 65 12.88 -10.34 0.33
CA ARG A 65 14.03 -9.47 0.67
C ARG A 65 13.63 -8.00 0.80
N GLY A 66 12.76 -7.51 -0.08
CA GLY A 66 12.21 -6.14 0.00
C GLY A 66 11.38 -5.91 1.27
N LEU A 67 10.76 -6.98 1.79
CA LEU A 67 9.98 -6.96 3.02
C LEU A 67 10.81 -7.16 4.31
N LEU A 68 12.14 -7.27 4.22
CA LEU A 68 12.99 -7.47 5.40
C LEU A 68 12.79 -6.36 6.48
N PRO A 69 12.74 -5.06 6.12
CA PRO A 69 12.42 -4.00 7.09
C PRO A 69 11.09 -4.21 7.79
N LEU A 70 10.06 -4.61 7.03
CA LEU A 70 8.74 -4.88 7.59
C LEU A 70 8.78 -6.08 8.54
N ARG A 71 9.47 -7.15 8.17
CA ARG A 71 9.65 -8.33 9.04
C ARG A 71 10.36 -7.97 10.34
N GLN A 72 11.41 -7.16 10.30
CA GLN A 72 12.11 -6.68 11.50
C GLN A 72 11.18 -5.88 12.41
N LEU A 73 10.32 -5.04 11.83
CA LEU A 73 9.29 -4.33 12.58
C LEU A 73 8.30 -5.30 13.27
N LEU A 74 7.82 -6.32 12.55
CA LEU A 74 6.90 -7.32 13.11
C LEU A 74 7.55 -8.14 14.23
N GLN A 75 8.80 -8.58 14.03
CA GLN A 75 9.59 -9.29 15.05
C GLN A 75 9.68 -8.49 16.34
N ARG A 76 9.89 -7.18 16.21
CA ARG A 76 9.98 -6.29 17.35
C ARG A 76 8.64 -6.13 18.07
N GLY A 77 7.55 -5.94 17.32
CA GLY A 77 6.19 -5.95 17.89
C GLY A 77 5.92 -7.22 18.71
N VAL A 78 6.33 -8.38 18.20
CA VAL A 78 6.25 -9.67 18.92
C VAL A 78 7.08 -9.66 20.20
N SER A 79 8.32 -9.16 20.15
CA SER A 79 9.17 -9.05 21.35
C SER A 79 8.59 -8.13 22.42
N GLU A 80 7.72 -7.19 22.03
CA GLU A 80 6.98 -6.28 22.90
C GLU A 80 5.60 -6.83 23.30
N GLY A 81 5.28 -8.08 22.92
CA GLY A 81 4.03 -8.77 23.28
C GLY A 81 2.84 -8.46 22.38
N GLN A 82 3.05 -7.81 21.23
CA GLN A 82 2.00 -7.57 20.23
C GLN A 82 1.90 -8.73 19.25
N ALA A 83 0.69 -9.06 18.81
CA ALA A 83 0.52 -9.98 17.68
C ALA A 83 1.03 -9.31 16.39
N PRO A 84 1.72 -10.03 15.47
CA PRO A 84 2.20 -9.47 14.21
C PRO A 84 1.12 -8.74 13.40
N GLU A 85 -0.11 -9.27 13.41
CA GLU A 85 -1.27 -8.68 12.75
C GLU A 85 -1.65 -7.33 13.33
N GLN A 86 -1.55 -7.18 14.66
CA GLN A 86 -1.85 -5.92 15.34
C GLN A 86 -0.77 -4.88 15.03
N THR A 87 0.50 -5.27 15.02
CA THR A 87 1.60 -4.38 14.62
C THR A 87 1.44 -3.93 13.17
N LEU A 88 1.20 -4.86 12.24
CA LEU A 88 1.00 -4.53 10.83
C LEU A 88 -0.25 -3.67 10.62
N GLY A 89 -1.36 -4.03 11.27
CA GLY A 89 -2.61 -3.29 11.20
C GLY A 89 -2.45 -1.85 11.70
N SER A 90 -1.76 -1.65 12.83
CA SER A 90 -1.50 -0.30 13.37
C SER A 90 -0.66 0.54 12.40
N LEU A 91 0.38 -0.05 11.79
CA LEU A 91 1.18 0.60 10.77
C LEU A 91 0.33 1.02 9.56
N MET A 92 -0.48 0.11 9.02
CA MET A 92 -1.34 0.39 7.87
C MET A 92 -2.34 1.50 8.19
N ALA A 93 -3.01 1.43 9.33
CA ALA A 93 -4.00 2.44 9.75
C ALA A 93 -3.37 3.83 9.91
N ALA A 94 -2.19 3.92 10.52
CA ALA A 94 -1.50 5.19 10.67
C ALA A 94 -1.03 5.77 9.33
N ALA A 95 -0.46 4.93 8.45
CA ALA A 95 -0.03 5.35 7.13
C ALA A 95 -1.22 5.78 6.24
N MET A 96 -2.34 5.06 6.30
CA MET A 96 -3.57 5.44 5.61
C MET A 96 -4.08 6.79 6.08
N SER A 97 -4.07 7.04 7.40
CA SER A 97 -4.49 8.33 7.98
C SER A 97 -3.66 9.50 7.44
N LEU A 98 -2.35 9.33 7.24
CA LEU A 98 -1.52 10.36 6.61
C LEU A 98 -1.92 10.63 5.16
N CYS A 99 -2.18 9.58 4.38
CA CYS A 99 -2.65 9.72 3.00
C CYS A 99 -4.02 10.41 2.93
N GLU A 100 -4.95 10.05 3.81
CA GLU A 100 -6.31 10.62 3.86
C GLU A 100 -6.32 12.11 4.24
N GLN A 101 -5.32 12.56 5.00
CA GLN A 101 -5.14 13.97 5.35
C GLN A 101 -4.48 14.80 4.24
N ASP A 102 -4.01 14.16 3.17
CA ASP A 102 -3.27 14.83 2.11
C ASP A 102 -4.21 15.52 1.10
N PRO A 103 -4.23 16.86 1.03
CA PRO A 103 -5.17 17.59 0.18
C PRO A 103 -4.93 17.35 -1.31
N VAL A 104 -3.75 16.82 -1.72
CA VAL A 104 -3.46 16.53 -3.13
C VAL A 104 -4.26 15.33 -3.62
N ILE A 105 -4.40 14.29 -2.78
CA ILE A 105 -5.05 13.04 -3.17
C ILE A 105 -6.46 12.86 -2.60
N GLN A 106 -6.87 13.67 -1.63
CA GLN A 106 -8.17 13.56 -0.96
C GLN A 106 -9.37 13.49 -1.94
N PRO A 107 -9.46 14.31 -3.02
CA PRO A 107 -10.55 14.17 -4.01
C PRO A 107 -10.57 12.82 -4.74
N PHE A 108 -9.40 12.22 -4.95
CA PHE A 108 -9.26 10.93 -5.63
C PHE A 108 -9.59 9.76 -4.70
N ILE A 109 -9.30 9.89 -3.40
CA ILE A 109 -9.74 8.95 -2.37
C ILE A 109 -11.28 8.94 -2.31
N GLU A 110 -11.93 10.11 -2.29
CA GLU A 110 -13.39 10.21 -2.30
C GLU A 110 -14.00 9.58 -3.56
N ALA A 111 -13.44 9.87 -4.74
CA ALA A 111 -13.87 9.29 -6.00
C ALA A 111 -13.73 7.76 -6.00
N LEU A 112 -12.63 7.23 -5.46
CA LEU A 112 -12.42 5.80 -5.28
C LEU A 112 -13.47 5.20 -4.34
N GLN A 113 -13.72 5.81 -3.17
CA GLN A 113 -14.72 5.33 -2.22
C GLN A 113 -16.12 5.25 -2.84
N LEU A 114 -16.53 6.29 -3.57
CA LEU A 114 -17.82 6.31 -4.30
C LEU A 114 -17.94 5.19 -5.33
N LYS A 115 -16.86 4.91 -6.07
CA LYS A 115 -16.82 3.79 -7.03
C LYS A 115 -16.86 2.45 -6.31
N ARG A 116 -16.20 2.33 -5.16
CA ARG A 116 -16.17 1.10 -4.34
C ARG A 116 -17.51 0.77 -3.71
N VAL A 117 -18.35 1.76 -3.40
CA VAL A 117 -19.76 1.52 -2.98
C VAL A 117 -20.54 0.78 -4.07
N ARG A 118 -20.27 1.06 -5.35
CA ARG A 118 -20.94 0.41 -6.50
C ARG A 118 -20.28 -0.90 -6.89
N ASN A 119 -18.96 -0.97 -6.77
CA ASN A 119 -18.16 -2.14 -7.10
C ASN A 119 -16.97 -2.23 -6.13
N ALA A 120 -17.07 -3.12 -5.14
CA ALA A 120 -16.04 -3.32 -4.11
C ALA A 120 -14.67 -3.72 -4.69
N LYS A 121 -14.60 -4.21 -5.93
CA LYS A 121 -13.35 -4.55 -6.61
C LYS A 121 -12.76 -3.41 -7.43
N SER A 122 -13.38 -2.23 -7.44
CA SER A 122 -12.85 -1.07 -8.16
C SER A 122 -11.56 -0.57 -7.51
N TRP A 123 -10.48 -0.53 -8.29
CA TRP A 123 -9.25 0.20 -8.00
C TRP A 123 -9.13 1.51 -8.79
N ILE A 124 -10.14 1.83 -9.60
CA ILE A 124 -10.14 3.02 -10.46
C ILE A 124 -10.44 4.23 -9.59
N TRP A 125 -9.46 5.11 -9.40
CA TRP A 125 -9.55 6.29 -8.53
C TRP A 125 -9.71 7.63 -9.29
N TRP A 126 -9.67 7.61 -10.62
CA TRP A 126 -9.94 8.79 -11.48
C TRP A 126 -10.64 8.39 -12.79
N SER A 127 -11.19 9.35 -13.54
CA SER A 127 -11.69 9.12 -14.90
C SER A 127 -11.32 10.30 -15.81
N GLN A 128 -11.07 10.06 -17.10
CA GLN A 128 -10.53 11.07 -18.03
C GLN A 128 -11.44 12.29 -18.29
N GLY A 129 -12.62 12.39 -17.66
CA GLY A 129 -13.51 13.55 -17.77
C GLY A 129 -13.50 14.49 -16.56
N GLU A 130 -12.93 14.09 -15.42
CA GLU A 130 -13.05 14.85 -14.16
C GLU A 130 -11.92 15.87 -13.95
N VAL A 131 -10.82 15.77 -14.71
CA VAL A 131 -9.60 16.57 -14.52
C VAL A 131 -9.51 17.75 -15.50
N ALA A 132 -10.39 17.81 -16.50
CA ALA A 132 -10.27 18.74 -17.62
C ALA A 132 -10.49 20.23 -17.25
N ASP A 133 -11.07 20.55 -16.09
CA ASP A 133 -11.49 21.93 -15.76
C ASP A 133 -10.54 22.71 -14.83
N ILE A 134 -9.40 22.15 -14.40
CA ILE A 134 -8.57 22.82 -13.36
C ILE A 134 -7.40 23.63 -13.92
N SER A 135 -7.04 23.55 -15.21
CA SER A 135 -5.78 24.17 -15.66
C SER A 135 -5.76 24.67 -17.11
N SER A 136 -6.30 25.86 -17.35
CA SER A 136 -6.16 26.57 -18.63
C SER A 136 -4.99 27.58 -18.66
N GLY A 137 -3.87 27.34 -17.96
CA GLY A 137 -2.76 28.33 -17.96
C GLY A 137 -1.34 27.95 -17.47
N GLN A 138 -1.04 26.73 -17.02
CA GLN A 138 0.32 26.36 -16.54
C GLN A 138 0.65 24.87 -16.79
N GLU A 139 1.08 24.54 -18.01
CA GLU A 139 1.34 23.14 -18.45
C GLU A 139 2.44 22.40 -17.67
N LEU A 140 3.49 23.09 -17.21
CA LEU A 140 4.55 22.45 -16.42
C LEU A 140 4.09 22.13 -14.98
N SER A 141 3.19 22.93 -14.42
CA SER A 141 2.63 22.68 -13.09
C SER A 141 1.65 21.50 -13.09
N SER A 142 0.94 21.28 -14.20
CA SER A 142 -0.04 20.21 -14.32
C SER A 142 0.61 18.83 -14.43
N GLN A 143 1.73 18.70 -15.14
CA GLN A 143 2.44 17.41 -15.24
C GLN A 143 2.99 16.97 -13.89
N TRP A 144 3.71 17.86 -13.19
CA TRP A 144 4.23 17.55 -11.86
C TRP A 144 3.13 17.18 -10.86
N ARG A 145 2.01 17.92 -10.86
CA ARG A 145 0.87 17.62 -9.98
C ARG A 145 0.26 16.26 -10.30
N SER A 146 0.14 15.91 -11.58
CA SER A 146 -0.32 14.58 -12.03
C SER A 146 0.61 13.48 -11.51
N ASP A 147 1.93 13.63 -11.69
CA ASP A 147 2.92 12.64 -11.25
C ASP A 147 2.91 12.45 -9.72
N VAL A 148 2.81 13.55 -8.97
CA VAL A 148 2.70 13.51 -7.50
C VAL A 148 1.41 12.84 -7.06
N THR A 149 0.29 13.17 -7.69
CA THR A 149 -1.01 12.56 -7.39
C THR A 149 -0.96 11.05 -7.62
N ARG A 150 -0.40 10.62 -8.75
CA ARG A 150 -0.28 9.20 -9.12
C ARG A 150 0.62 8.44 -8.16
N LEU A 151 1.75 9.02 -7.79
CA LEU A 151 2.63 8.43 -6.78
C LEU A 151 1.89 8.22 -5.46
N LYS A 152 1.26 9.27 -4.93
CA LYS A 152 0.56 9.22 -3.65
C LYS A 152 -0.67 8.28 -3.67
N MET A 153 -1.39 8.24 -4.79
CA MET A 153 -2.49 7.30 -4.97
C MET A 153 -2.00 5.86 -5.08
N SER A 154 -0.84 5.61 -5.71
CA SER A 154 -0.20 4.30 -5.72
C SER A 154 0.16 3.85 -4.30
N GLU A 155 0.72 4.74 -3.48
CA GLU A 155 1.03 4.48 -2.07
C GLU A 155 -0.24 4.14 -1.27
N TYR A 156 -1.29 4.95 -1.41
CA TYR A 156 -2.58 4.71 -0.77
C TYR A 156 -3.22 3.38 -1.22
N MET A 157 -3.22 3.07 -2.52
CA MET A 157 -3.76 1.80 -3.04
C MET A 157 -2.98 0.59 -2.53
N CYS A 158 -1.66 0.72 -2.37
CA CYS A 158 -0.83 -0.32 -1.76
C CYS A 158 -1.27 -0.59 -0.31
N LEU A 159 -1.47 0.48 0.48
CA LEU A 159 -1.97 0.38 1.85
C LEU A 159 -3.36 -0.28 1.93
N VAL A 160 -4.29 0.11 1.05
CA VAL A 160 -5.62 -0.52 0.97
C VAL A 160 -5.52 -2.02 0.72
N CYS A 161 -4.64 -2.45 -0.20
CA CYS A 161 -4.47 -3.88 -0.48
C CYS A 161 -3.95 -4.67 0.73
N TYR A 162 -2.96 -4.13 1.46
CA TYR A 162 -2.45 -4.77 2.68
C TYR A 162 -3.50 -4.81 3.80
N TRP A 163 -4.24 -3.71 3.98
CA TRP A 163 -5.32 -3.63 4.97
C TRP A 163 -6.43 -4.63 4.67
N GLU A 164 -6.86 -4.73 3.41
CA GLU A 164 -7.88 -5.68 2.98
C GLU A 164 -7.40 -7.13 3.10
N ALA A 165 -6.14 -7.43 2.77
CA ALA A 165 -5.56 -8.75 2.94
C ALA A 165 -5.53 -9.18 4.42
N LEU A 166 -5.18 -8.27 5.33
CA LEU A 166 -5.26 -8.51 6.78
C LEU A 166 -6.69 -8.81 7.24
N ARG A 167 -7.67 -8.03 6.78
CA ARG A 167 -9.07 -8.20 7.15
C ARG A 167 -9.69 -9.45 6.54
N LEU A 168 -9.30 -9.81 5.31
CA LEU A 168 -9.65 -11.08 4.68
C LEU A 168 -9.11 -12.26 5.49
N ARG A 169 -7.82 -12.25 5.86
CA ARG A 169 -7.20 -13.28 6.72
C ARG A 169 -7.91 -13.42 8.07
N ALA A 170 -8.35 -12.30 8.65
CA ALA A 170 -9.10 -12.28 9.91
C ALA A 170 -10.58 -12.69 9.77
N GLY A 171 -11.05 -13.03 8.57
CA GLY A 171 -12.44 -13.40 8.30
C GLY A 171 -13.43 -12.23 8.40
N GLN A 172 -12.95 -10.98 8.35
CA GLN A 172 -13.77 -9.76 8.44
C GLN A 172 -14.28 -9.27 7.09
N LEU A 173 -13.65 -9.71 5.99
CA LEU A 173 -14.05 -9.45 4.61
C LEU A 173 -14.10 -10.76 3.84
N THR A 174 -14.93 -10.83 2.80
CA THR A 174 -14.95 -11.94 1.84
C THR A 174 -14.13 -11.60 0.58
N ALA A 175 -13.83 -12.61 -0.24
CA ALA A 175 -13.08 -12.43 -1.50
C ALA A 175 -13.80 -11.53 -2.51
N GLU A 176 -15.12 -11.36 -2.39
CA GLU A 176 -15.93 -10.47 -3.23
C GLU A 176 -15.81 -9.00 -2.80
N GLN A 177 -15.44 -8.74 -1.55
CA GLN A 177 -15.40 -7.41 -0.94
C GLN A 177 -14.02 -6.75 -1.04
N VAL A 178 -12.99 -7.49 -1.43
CA VAL A 178 -11.61 -7.03 -1.48
C VAL A 178 -11.12 -6.81 -2.91
N LEU A 179 -10.08 -6.00 -3.05
CA LEU A 179 -9.32 -5.86 -4.28
C LEU A 179 -8.69 -7.20 -4.70
N PRO A 180 -8.62 -7.51 -6.00
CA PRO A 180 -7.90 -8.69 -6.49
C PRO A 180 -6.45 -8.77 -5.97
N GLN A 181 -5.77 -7.63 -5.93
CA GLN A 181 -4.40 -7.52 -5.42
C GLN A 181 -4.28 -7.89 -3.94
N ALA A 182 -5.33 -7.72 -3.13
CA ALA A 182 -5.34 -8.13 -1.74
C ALA A 182 -5.44 -9.67 -1.61
N LEU A 183 -6.17 -10.33 -2.52
CA LEU A 183 -6.22 -11.80 -2.60
C LEU A 183 -4.85 -12.37 -2.98
N ASP A 184 -4.22 -11.79 -4.00
CA ASP A 184 -2.89 -12.23 -4.47
C ASP A 184 -1.79 -12.00 -3.43
N LEU A 185 -1.98 -11.01 -2.55
CA LEU A 185 -1.05 -10.70 -1.47
C LEU A 185 -1.17 -11.69 -0.31
N LEU A 186 -2.30 -12.38 -0.15
CA LEU A 186 -2.58 -13.21 1.03
C LEU A 186 -1.52 -14.28 1.31
N PRO A 187 -1.02 -15.07 0.34
CA PRO A 187 0.02 -16.06 0.60
C PRO A 187 1.35 -15.45 1.06
N LEU A 188 1.70 -14.27 0.55
CA LEU A 188 2.89 -13.54 0.96
C LEU A 188 2.73 -13.01 2.39
N LEU A 189 1.56 -12.46 2.71
CA LEU A 189 1.20 -11.99 4.03
C LEU A 189 1.20 -13.13 5.05
N GLU A 190 0.62 -14.28 4.72
CA GLU A 190 0.65 -15.49 5.55
C GLU A 190 2.08 -15.96 5.79
N SER A 191 2.92 -16.03 4.75
CA SER A 191 4.34 -16.37 4.89
C SER A 191 5.08 -15.42 5.82
N MET A 192 4.73 -14.13 5.80
CA MET A 192 5.36 -13.12 6.66
C MET A 192 4.90 -13.21 8.12
N LEU A 193 3.65 -13.61 8.36
CA LEU A 193 3.05 -13.69 9.70
C LEU A 193 3.22 -15.08 10.35
N ALA A 194 3.41 -16.14 9.56
CA ALA A 194 3.49 -17.52 10.03
C ALA A 194 4.91 -18.00 10.33
N GLU A 195 5.95 -17.32 9.85
CA GLU A 195 7.31 -17.68 10.23
C GLU A 195 7.44 -17.50 11.75
N ASP A 196 7.77 -18.59 12.46
CA ASP A 196 8.27 -18.54 13.83
C ASP A 196 9.41 -17.52 13.81
N LEU A 197 9.12 -16.32 14.31
CA LEU A 197 10.07 -15.21 14.41
C LEU A 197 11.10 -15.47 15.52
N SER A 198 11.53 -16.73 15.66
CA SER A 198 12.49 -17.26 16.63
C SER A 198 13.93 -17.04 16.19
#